data_AF-A0A2V7QEN0-F1
#
_entry.id   AF-A0A2V7QEN0-F1
#
_cell.length_a   1.000
_cell.length_b   1.000
_cell.length_c   1.000
_cell.angle_alpha   90.00
_cell.angle_beta   90.00
_cell.angle_gamma   90.00
#
_symmetry.space_group_name_H-M   'P 1'
#
loop_
_entity.id
_entity.type
_entity.pdbx_description
1 polymer ?
#
loop_
_entity_poly.entity_id
_entity_poly.type
_entity_poly.pdbx_seq_one_letter_code
_entity_poly.pdbx_strand_id
1 'polypeptide(L)'
;AAITAQRSGTMVAFLGIFGWGLFASTLVPALAVGLNWQGATRAGAIASIATGLIVTLGLETAAYSKVFTFPAGVTASAVAMVSSFLVFFIVSWLTRRHAHAELDPDVKLVMEI
;
A
#
# COMPACT_ATOMS: atom_id res chain seq x y z
N ALA A 1 -10.15 11.63 35.29
CA ALA A 1 -11.16 11.56 34.21
C ALA A 1 -10.74 12.33 32.96
N ALA A 2 -10.46 13.64 33.05
CA ALA A 2 -10.09 14.45 31.88
C ALA A 2 -8.80 14.00 31.16
N ILE A 3 -7.73 13.68 31.91
CA ILE A 3 -6.45 13.21 31.35
C ILE A 3 -6.60 11.84 30.66
N THR A 4 -7.40 10.95 31.26
CA THR A 4 -7.70 9.62 30.69
C THR A 4 -8.51 9.76 29.41
N ALA A 5 -9.50 10.66 29.36
CA ALA A 5 -10.29 10.94 28.17
C ALA A 5 -9.46 11.56 27.04
N GLN A 6 -8.55 12.48 27.35
CA GLN A 6 -7.68 13.14 26.37
C GLN A 6 -6.64 12.17 25.78
N ARG A 7 -6.09 11.26 26.60
CA ARG A 7 -5.23 10.17 26.12
C ARG A 7 -5.99 9.17 25.24
N SER A 8 -7.20 8.79 25.63
CA SER A 8 -8.03 7.87 24.85
C SER A 8 -8.41 8.46 23.49
N GLY A 9 -8.84 9.72 23.42
CA GLY A 9 -9.19 10.37 22.15
C GLY A 9 -7.99 10.49 21.20
N THR A 10 -6.82 10.82 21.74
CA THR A 10 -5.58 10.89 20.95
C THR A 10 -5.18 9.52 20.41
N MET A 11 -5.26 8.46 21.22
CA MET A 11 -4.98 7.09 20.77
C MET A 11 -5.95 6.61 19.70
N VAL A 12 -7.24 6.95 19.81
CA VAL A 12 -8.24 6.61 18.77
C VAL A 12 -7.92 7.33 17.46
N ALA A 13 -7.54 8.60 17.52
CA ALA A 13 -7.12 9.35 16.32
C ALA A 13 -5.88 8.73 15.66
N PHE A 14 -4.87 8.34 16.45
CA PHE A 14 -3.69 7.63 15.93
C PHE A 14 -4.04 6.28 15.32
N LEU A 15 -4.90 5.49 15.95
CA LEU A 15 -5.36 4.21 15.43
C LEU A 15 -6.12 4.39 14.10
N GLY A 16 -6.93 5.43 13.98
CA GLY A 16 -7.64 5.76 12.74
C GLY A 16 -6.68 6.13 11.60
N ILE A 17 -5.71 7.01 11.86
CA ILE A 17 -4.69 7.42 10.87
C ILE A 17 -3.84 6.22 10.45
N PHE A 18 -3.46 5.36 11.40
CA PHE A 18 -2.71 4.14 11.15
C PHE A 18 -3.51 3.17 10.26
N GLY A 19 -4.76 2.89 10.62
CA GLY A 19 -5.63 1.99 9.87
C GLY A 19 -5.87 2.50 8.45
N TRP A 20 -6.10 3.80 8.29
CA TRP A 20 -6.19 4.44 6.99
C TRP A 20 -4.89 4.31 6.19
N GLY A 21 -3.73 4.56 6.81
CA GLY A 21 -2.42 4.47 6.18
C GLY A 21 -2.07 3.06 5.69
N LEU A 22 -2.39 2.04 6.48
CA LEU A 22 -2.22 0.63 6.10
C LEU A 22 -3.13 0.26 4.92
N PHE A 23 -4.40 0.68 4.99
CA PHE A 23 -5.36 0.41 3.91
C PHE A 23 -4.94 1.11 2.62
N ALA A 24 -4.53 2.38 2.71
CA ALA A 24 -4.10 3.18 1.58
C ALA A 24 -2.85 2.60 0.91
N SER A 25 -1.81 2.26 1.69
CA SER A 25 -0.56 1.73 1.15
C SER A 25 -0.68 0.34 0.52
N THR A 26 -1.62 -0.49 0.98
CA THR A 26 -1.79 -1.86 0.47
C THR A 26 -2.71 -1.91 -0.74
N LEU A 27 -3.84 -1.19 -0.72
CA LEU A 27 -4.90 -1.37 -1.72
C LEU A 27 -4.89 -0.32 -2.83
N VAL A 28 -4.44 0.91 -2.58
CA VAL A 28 -4.51 1.98 -3.58
C VAL A 28 -3.73 1.65 -4.85
N PRO A 29 -2.48 1.13 -4.80
CA PRO A 29 -1.76 0.79 -6.03
C PRO A 29 -2.46 -0.32 -6.82
N ALA A 30 -2.91 -1.37 -6.13
CA ALA A 30 -3.54 -2.53 -6.76
C ALA A 30 -4.92 -2.22 -7.33
N LEU A 31 -5.75 -1.42 -6.64
CA LEU A 31 -7.12 -1.12 -7.07
C LEU A 31 -7.18 0.12 -7.95
N ALA A 32 -6.60 1.24 -7.51
CA ALA A 32 -6.71 2.51 -8.24
C ALA A 32 -5.86 2.49 -9.52
N VAL A 33 -4.65 1.92 -9.49
CA VAL A 33 -3.81 1.81 -10.70
C VAL A 33 -4.05 0.50 -11.41
N GLY A 34 -4.14 -0.62 -10.67
CA GLY A 34 -4.28 -1.93 -11.30
C GLY A 34 -5.55 -2.12 -12.13
N LEU A 35 -6.67 -1.51 -11.76
CA LEU A 35 -7.90 -1.59 -12.55
C LEU A 35 -7.93 -0.63 -13.76
N ASN A 36 -7.11 0.43 -13.72
CA ASN A 36 -7.10 1.45 -14.78
C ASN A 36 -5.93 1.29 -15.78
N TRP A 37 -4.93 0.48 -15.46
CA TRP A 37 -3.73 0.34 -16.27
C TRP A 37 -3.60 -1.07 -16.85
N GLN A 38 -3.67 -1.16 -18.19
CA GLN A 38 -3.51 -2.43 -18.93
C GLN A 38 -2.15 -3.13 -18.70
N GLY A 39 -1.15 -2.40 -18.18
CA GLY A 39 0.16 -2.93 -17.84
C GLY A 39 0.27 -3.52 -16.43
N ALA A 40 -0.82 -3.50 -15.65
CA ALA A 40 -0.88 -4.07 -14.32
C ALA A 40 -0.87 -5.60 -14.36
N THR A 41 -0.19 -6.22 -13.40
CA THR A 41 -0.07 -7.68 -13.35
C THR A 41 -0.51 -8.21 -12.00
N ARG A 42 -1.03 -9.44 -11.97
CA ARG A 42 -1.40 -10.12 -10.72
C ARG A 42 -0.22 -10.21 -9.75
N ALA A 43 0.96 -10.56 -10.26
CA ALA A 43 2.19 -10.62 -9.48
C ALA A 43 2.57 -9.24 -8.90
N GLY A 44 2.43 -8.17 -9.67
CA GLY A 44 2.67 -6.80 -9.23
C GLY A 44 1.73 -6.35 -8.12
N ALA A 45 0.44 -6.68 -8.23
CA ALA A 45 -0.56 -6.39 -7.20
C ALA A 45 -0.29 -7.14 -5.88
N ILE A 46 0.07 -8.43 -5.94
CA ILE A 46 0.40 -9.21 -4.74
C ILE A 46 1.68 -8.66 -4.08
N ALA A 47 2.71 -8.37 -4.89
CA ALA A 47 3.97 -7.83 -4.40
C ALA A 47 3.78 -6.44 -3.75
N SER A 48 2.95 -5.58 -4.32
CA SER A 48 2.66 -4.26 -3.74
C SER A 48 1.87 -4.38 -2.44
N ILE A 49 0.85 -5.23 -2.37
CA ILE A 49 0.09 -5.46 -1.12
C ILE A 49 1.03 -5.97 -0.02
N ALA A 50 1.86 -6.98 -0.32
CA ALA A 50 2.82 -7.52 0.64
C ALA A 50 3.83 -6.45 1.11
N THR A 51 4.34 -5.64 0.18
CA THR A 51 5.26 -4.55 0.50
C THR A 51 4.59 -3.47 1.35
N GLY A 52 3.39 -3.03 0.98
CA GLY A 52 2.63 -2.05 1.75
C GLY A 52 2.37 -2.52 3.19
N LEU A 53 2.04 -3.80 3.37
CA LEU A 53 1.83 -4.39 4.69
C LEU A 53 3.13 -4.42 5.51
N ILE A 54 4.20 -4.98 4.94
CA ILE A 54 5.50 -5.15 5.62
C ILE A 54 6.11 -3.79 5.95
N VAL A 55 6.11 -2.85 5.00
CA VAL A 55 6.72 -1.53 5.18
C VAL A 55 5.92 -0.68 6.14
N THR A 56 4.57 -0.69 6.09
CA THR A 56 3.76 0.05 7.06
C THR A 56 3.97 -0.48 8.46
N LEU A 57 3.83 -1.80 8.67
CA LEU A 57 4.00 -2.40 10.00
C LEU A 57 5.44 -2.25 10.51
N GLY A 58 6.44 -2.41 9.63
CA GLY A 58 7.85 -2.27 9.98
C GLY A 58 8.22 -0.85 10.39
N LEU A 59 7.80 0.17 9.62
CA LEU A 59 8.08 1.57 9.93
C LEU A 59 7.33 2.05 11.17
N GLU A 60 6.09 1.63 11.37
CA GLU A 60 5.29 1.99 12.55
C GLU A 60 5.83 1.32 13.82
N THR A 61 6.27 0.06 13.72
CA THR A 61 6.97 -0.62 14.83
C THR A 61 8.30 0.08 15.15
N ALA A 62 9.07 0.48 14.13
CA ALA A 62 10.32 1.20 14.32
C ALA A 62 10.10 2.60 14.93
N ALA A 63 9.03 3.29 14.55
CA ALA A 63 8.60 4.56 15.13
C ALA A 63 8.18 4.39 16.60
N TYR A 64 7.43 3.32 16.93
CA TYR A 64 7.07 2.99 18.31
C TYR A 64 8.29 2.69 19.18
N SER A 65 9.28 1.96 18.65
CA SER A 65 10.53 1.65 19.33
C SER A 65 11.51 2.83 19.45
N LYS A 66 11.19 4.01 18.92
CA LYS A 66 12.06 5.23 18.88
C LYS A 66 13.43 5.01 18.22
N VAL A 67 13.58 3.95 17.42
CA VAL A 67 14.87 3.63 16.73
C VAL A 67 15.11 4.58 15.56
N PHE A 68 14.06 5.15 14.98
CA PHE A 68 14.13 6.11 13.89
C PHE A 68 13.07 7.20 14.08
N THR A 69 13.49 8.45 14.24
CA THR A 69 12.57 9.59 14.28
C THR A 69 12.60 10.23 12.90
N PHE A 70 11.52 10.12 12.13
CA PHE A 70 11.43 10.82 10.85
C PHE A 70 11.37 12.34 11.10
N PRO A 71 12.07 13.15 10.29
CA PRO A 71 11.97 14.61 10.35
C PRO A 71 10.52 15.05 10.29
N ALA A 72 10.16 16.02 11.14
CA ALA A 72 8.78 16.49 11.31
C ALA A 72 8.10 16.75 9.95
N GLY A 73 7.09 15.95 9.62
CA GLY A 73 6.29 16.07 8.40
C GLY A 73 6.13 14.78 7.58
N VAL A 74 7.06 13.82 7.68
CA VAL A 74 6.97 12.54 6.96
C VAL A 74 6.33 11.48 7.85
N THR A 75 5.13 11.02 7.49
CA THR A 75 4.46 9.92 8.18
C THR A 75 4.96 8.58 7.66
N ALA A 76 5.08 7.57 8.53
CA ALA A 76 5.49 6.21 8.16
C ALA A 76 4.59 5.63 7.05
N SER A 77 3.29 5.93 7.12
CA SER A 77 2.32 5.52 6.11
C SER A 77 2.55 6.16 4.73
N ALA A 78 3.05 7.40 4.65
CA ALA A 78 3.38 8.03 3.38
C ALA A 78 4.56 7.33 2.69
N VAL A 79 5.60 6.99 3.45
CA VAL A 79 6.76 6.23 2.94
C VAL A 79 6.33 4.83 2.50
N ALA A 80 5.49 4.16 3.29
CA ALA A 80 4.96 2.86 2.93
C ALA A 80 4.14 2.91 1.64
N MET A 81 3.29 3.93 1.48
CA MET A 81 2.52 4.14 0.26
C MET A 81 3.43 4.33 -0.96
N VAL A 82 4.43 5.21 -0.87
CA VAL A 82 5.40 5.43 -1.96
C VAL A 82 6.16 4.14 -2.31
N SER A 83 6.61 3.39 -1.30
CA SER A 83 7.31 2.12 -1.52
C SER A 83 6.41 1.08 -2.22
N SER A 84 5.14 1.00 -1.84
CA SER A 84 4.17 0.08 -2.42
C SER A 84 3.87 0.40 -3.88
N PHE A 85 3.72 1.70 -4.20
CA PHE A 85 3.61 2.17 -5.58
C PHE A 85 4.86 1.82 -6.41
N LEU A 86 6.06 2.07 -5.87
CA LEU A 86 7.31 1.73 -6.56
C LEU A 86 7.40 0.23 -6.85
N VAL A 87 7.10 -0.63 -5.87
CA VAL A 87 7.10 -2.09 -6.07
C VAL A 87 6.03 -2.50 -7.08
N PHE A 88 4.83 -1.92 -7.01
CA PHE A 88 3.77 -2.19 -7.98
C PHE A 88 4.22 -1.92 -9.42
N PHE A 89 4.82 -0.75 -9.66
CA PHE A 89 5.32 -0.38 -10.99
C PHE A 89 6.49 -1.25 -11.43
N ILE A 90 7.50 -1.45 -10.58
CA ILE A 90 8.70 -2.23 -10.90
C ILE A 90 8.32 -3.68 -11.24
N VAL A 91 7.56 -4.33 -10.35
CA VAL A 91 7.16 -5.72 -10.55
C VAL A 91 6.25 -5.83 -11.76
N SER A 92 5.22 -4.98 -11.89
CA SER A 92 4.34 -5.03 -13.06
C SER A 92 5.07 -4.80 -14.38
N TRP A 93 6.11 -3.97 -14.39
CA TRP A 93 6.90 -3.75 -15.61
C TRP A 93 7.79 -4.97 -15.94
N LEU A 94 8.38 -5.61 -14.93
CA LEU A 94 9.16 -6.84 -15.07
C LEU A 94 8.30 -8.04 -15.51
N THR A 95 7.09 -8.19 -14.96
CA THR A 95 6.19 -9.33 -15.24
C THR A 95 5.22 -9.09 -16.39
N ARG A 96 5.14 -7.87 -16.96
CA ARG A 96 4.20 -7.53 -18.05
C ARG A 96 4.23 -8.51 -19.22
N ARG A 97 5.42 -8.97 -19.63
CA ARG A 97 5.58 -9.91 -20.76
C ARG A 97 4.91 -11.26 -20.50
N HIS A 98 4.84 -11.70 -19.26
CA HIS A 98 4.21 -12.97 -18.87
C HIS A 98 2.71 -12.78 -18.56
N ALA A 99 2.33 -11.62 -18.04
CA ALA A 99 0.95 -11.36 -17.63
C ALA A 99 -0.05 -11.30 -18.81
N HIS A 100 0.34 -10.78 -19.97
CA HIS A 100 -0.52 -10.81 -21.16
C HIS A 100 -0.79 -12.23 -21.68
N ALA A 101 0.05 -13.22 -21.33
CA ALA A 101 -0.15 -14.62 -21.70
C ALA A 101 -1.06 -15.38 -20.72
N GLU A 102 -1.30 -14.84 -19.52
CA GLU A 102 -2.14 -15.44 -18.47
C GLU A 102 -3.59 -14.92 -18.46
N LEU A 103 -3.91 -13.90 -19.27
CA LEU A 103 -5.29 -13.41 -19.36
C LEU A 103 -6.14 -14.41 -20.14
N ASP A 104 -7.18 -14.92 -19.48
CA ASP A 104 -8.17 -15.81 -20.07
C ASP A 104 -8.74 -15.18 -21.36
N PRO A 105 -8.80 -15.91 -22.49
CA PRO A 105 -9.30 -15.38 -23.76
C PRO A 105 -10.62 -14.63 -23.65
N ASP A 106 -11.52 -15.09 -22.78
CA ASP A 106 -12.84 -14.48 -22.57
C ASP A 106 -12.74 -13.09 -21.92
N VAL A 107 -11.83 -12.92 -20.95
CA VAL A 107 -11.56 -11.62 -20.30
C VAL A 107 -10.89 -10.67 -21.29
N LYS A 108 -9.97 -11.18 -22.10
CA LYS A 108 -9.31 -10.40 -23.14
C LYS A 108 -10.31 -9.90 -24.18
N LEU A 109 -11.26 -10.74 -24.59
CA LEU A 109 -12.28 -10.38 -25.57
C LEU A 109 -13.12 -9.20 -25.06
N VAL A 110 -13.60 -9.24 -23.81
CA VAL A 110 -14.43 -8.17 -23.21
C VAL A 110 -13.67 -6.85 -23.03
N MET A 111 -12.35 -6.89 -22.82
CA MET A 111 -11.53 -5.68 -22.71
C MET A 111 -11.26 -4.99 -24.06
N GLU A 112 -11.44 -5.69 -25.18
CA GLU A 112 -11.25 -5.16 -26.54
C GLU A 112 -12.56 -4.66 -27.20
N ILE A 113 -13.72 -4.88 -26.57
CA ILE A 113 -15.04 -4.36 -27.00
C ILE A 113 -15.24 -2.94 -26.46
#